data_AF-A0A2I1GPF8-F1
#
_entry.id   AF-A0A2I1GPF8-F1
#
_cell.length_a   1.000
_cell.length_b   1.000
_cell.length_c   1.000
_cell.angle_alpha   90.00
_cell.angle_beta   90.00
_cell.angle_gamma   90.00
#
_symmetry.space_group_name_H-M   'P 1'
#
loop_
_entity.id
_entity.type
_entity.pdbx_description
1 polymer ?
#
loop_
_entity_poly.entity_id
_entity_poly.type
_entity_poly.pdbx_seq_one_letter_code
_entity_poly.pdbx_strand_id
1 'polypeptide(L)'
;METSLEPSDLVQASELLLNLLSPKLKRAFRLVVNFSEKQAFFKICLKTSLWFDVYLRTMPDFAMAVNIARQYVTKTRLNISPQEDAPFVIDYKETEKDKAFIICPIFRDYGTCKYTKNCGRGDHPEIYCKGAVVTKDGRKSTCNFYFITKLVVNDLSNDKYVVMLRREPFRELLLIPRPNNESNNCGHYTNETLVRQETFWKDLLSRRQSLNFHSIAINYGEWETLQSQNKYAQECHAHVHLYFSSDTWKIVREKITNSDISLKFSARDYPEPNYLLIDCDELENERLRSAEHLLMLNAIQALNENFTDTMKENTKVLEALNKNFTDTMKENNKFNENLTDTMKENTKVLEALNKNFTDTMKENNKNFTDTMKENTKVLKALNKNFTDTMKENTKALIQAIESVGKSSQYSYNNYN
;
A
#
# COMPACT_ATOMS: atom_id res chain seq x y z
N MET A 1 34.87 7.59 5.68
CA MET A 1 36.32 7.51 5.43
C MET A 1 37.03 8.01 6.67
N GLU A 2 37.95 7.23 7.20
CA GLU A 2 38.76 7.59 8.37
C GLU A 2 40.12 8.12 7.88
N THR A 3 40.64 9.14 8.56
CA THR A 3 41.93 9.76 8.23
C THR A 3 42.58 10.38 9.47
N SER A 4 43.87 10.71 9.39
CA SER A 4 44.60 11.41 10.44
C SER A 4 44.14 12.88 10.57
N LEU A 5 44.65 13.59 11.58
CA LEU A 5 44.46 15.04 11.70
C LEU A 5 45.58 15.85 11.03
N GLU A 6 46.33 15.26 10.10
CA GLU A 6 47.29 16.00 9.28
C GLU A 6 46.54 16.77 8.17
N PRO A 7 46.80 18.08 7.99
CA PRO A 7 46.12 18.90 6.98
C PRO A 7 46.14 18.31 5.56
N SER A 8 47.26 17.70 5.14
CA SER A 8 47.37 17.03 3.84
C SER A 8 46.40 15.86 3.68
N ASP A 9 46.23 15.07 4.75
CA ASP A 9 45.38 13.89 4.73
C ASP A 9 43.89 14.28 4.73
N LEU A 10 43.55 15.42 5.36
CA LEU A 10 42.21 16.01 5.33
C LEU A 10 41.85 16.58 3.94
N VAL A 11 42.81 17.21 3.27
CA VAL A 11 42.66 17.63 1.86
C VAL A 11 42.42 16.40 0.98
N GLN A 12 43.27 15.39 1.09
CA GLN A 12 43.17 14.18 0.27
C GLN A 12 41.83 13.46 0.49
N ALA A 13 41.38 13.33 1.74
CA ALA A 13 40.08 12.73 2.05
C ALA A 13 38.92 13.53 1.45
N SER A 14 38.98 14.86 1.52
CA SER A 14 37.98 15.74 0.92
C SER A 14 37.92 15.57 -0.60
N GLU A 15 39.07 15.59 -1.28
CA GLU A 15 39.14 15.44 -2.73
C GLU A 15 38.65 14.08 -3.20
N LEU A 16 39.07 13.01 -2.54
CA LEU A 16 38.63 11.66 -2.87
C LEU A 16 37.10 11.56 -2.80
N LEU A 17 36.50 12.04 -1.71
CA LEU A 17 35.05 12.00 -1.52
C LEU A 17 34.30 12.86 -2.53
N LEU A 18 34.77 14.08 -2.80
CA LEU A 18 34.15 14.97 -3.79
C LEU A 18 34.23 14.42 -5.22
N ASN A 19 35.30 13.67 -5.54
CA ASN A 19 35.49 13.05 -6.85
C ASN A 19 34.64 11.78 -7.05
N LEU A 20 34.15 11.15 -5.99
CA LEU A 20 33.23 10.00 -6.08
C LEU A 20 31.81 10.38 -6.55
N LEU A 21 31.45 11.66 -6.47
CA LEU A 21 30.10 12.13 -6.76
C LEU A 21 29.86 12.35 -8.25
N SER A 22 28.86 11.65 -8.79
CA SER A 22 28.35 11.92 -10.14
C SER A 22 27.73 13.32 -10.23
N PRO A 23 27.65 13.93 -11.44
CA PRO A 23 27.04 15.25 -11.61
C PRO A 23 25.62 15.37 -11.05
N LYS A 24 24.82 14.29 -11.11
CA LYS A 24 23.46 14.27 -10.53
C LYS A 24 23.48 14.38 -9.01
N LEU A 25 24.44 13.75 -8.34
CA LEU A 25 24.57 13.76 -6.88
C LEU A 25 25.20 15.05 -6.37
N LYS A 26 26.01 15.74 -7.19
CA LYS A 26 26.52 17.09 -6.89
C LYS A 26 25.43 18.17 -6.82
N ARG A 27 24.19 17.86 -7.22
CA ARG A 27 23.06 18.79 -7.09
C ARG A 27 22.77 19.18 -5.64
N ALA A 28 22.91 18.25 -4.69
CA ALA A 28 22.70 18.50 -3.27
C ALA A 28 23.36 17.40 -2.44
N PHE A 29 24.37 17.78 -1.66
CA PHE A 29 25.01 16.90 -0.69
C PHE A 29 25.68 17.72 0.41
N ARG A 30 26.06 17.04 1.48
CA ARG A 30 26.79 17.61 2.62
C ARG A 30 28.01 16.76 2.91
N LEU A 31 29.15 17.42 3.08
CA LEU A 31 30.33 16.80 3.67
C LEU A 31 30.28 17.03 5.17
N VAL A 32 30.29 15.95 5.95
CA VAL A 32 30.35 15.98 7.41
C VAL A 32 31.69 15.41 7.85
N VAL A 33 32.37 16.10 8.75
CA VAL A 33 33.62 15.63 9.35
C VAL A 33 33.44 15.59 10.86
N ASN A 34 33.45 14.39 11.42
CA ASN A 34 33.48 14.19 12.87
C ASN A 34 34.92 14.05 13.31
N PHE A 35 35.29 14.73 14.40
CA PHE A 35 36.65 14.69 14.89
C PHE A 35 36.74 13.93 16.21
N SER A 36 37.69 13.00 16.27
CA SER A 36 38.16 12.37 17.50
C SER A 36 39.47 13.02 17.96
N GLU A 37 40.10 12.48 19.00
CA GLU A 37 41.38 13.01 19.51
C GLU A 37 42.51 12.99 18.47
N LYS A 38 42.58 11.93 17.65
CA LYS A 38 43.70 11.70 16.72
C LYS A 38 43.28 11.52 15.27
N GLN A 39 41.97 11.44 15.00
CA GLN A 39 41.46 11.07 13.69
C GLN A 39 40.25 11.91 13.32
N ALA A 40 40.01 12.02 12.00
CA ALA A 40 38.81 12.59 11.43
C ALA A 40 38.03 11.53 10.65
N PHE A 41 36.71 11.56 10.78
CA PHE A 41 35.77 10.67 10.11
C PHE A 41 34.92 11.48 9.14
N PHE A 42 35.19 11.31 7.85
CA PHE A 42 34.47 11.96 6.78
C PHE A 42 33.27 11.11 6.34
N LYS A 43 32.14 11.78 6.14
CA LYS A 43 30.91 11.21 5.62
C LYS A 43 30.33 12.16 4.57
N ILE A 44 29.90 11.60 3.43
CA ILE A 44 29.01 12.30 2.51
C ILE A 44 27.58 11.92 2.86
N CYS A 45 26.75 12.94 3.09
CA CYS A 45 25.30 12.81 3.17
C CYS A 45 24.71 13.27 1.83
N LEU A 46 24.07 12.35 1.11
CA LEU A 46 23.37 12.65 -0.13
C LEU A 46 21.95 13.09 0.18
N LYS A 47 21.39 14.02 -0.60
CA LYS A 47 19.95 14.26 -0.61
C LYS A 47 19.24 12.94 -0.95
N THR A 48 18.42 12.44 -0.04
CA THR A 48 17.84 11.09 -0.11
C THR A 48 16.91 10.90 -1.30
N SER A 49 16.16 11.94 -1.70
CA SER A 49 15.36 11.92 -2.92
C SER A 49 16.22 11.71 -4.18
N LEU A 50 17.40 12.34 -4.25
CA LEU A 50 18.36 12.14 -5.34
C LEU A 50 19.03 10.76 -5.28
N TRP A 51 19.36 10.29 -4.08
CA TRP A 51 19.87 8.92 -3.89
C TRP A 51 18.87 7.89 -4.42
N PHE A 52 17.58 8.04 -4.08
CA PHE A 52 16.52 7.20 -4.60
C PHE A 52 16.44 7.26 -6.13
N ASP A 53 16.42 8.48 -6.70
CA ASP A 53 16.29 8.67 -8.15
C ASP A 53 17.47 8.13 -8.96
N VAL A 54 18.68 8.19 -8.41
CA VAL A 54 19.91 7.77 -9.10
C VAL A 54 20.14 6.26 -8.97
N TYR A 55 19.99 5.71 -7.77
CA TYR A 55 20.40 4.33 -7.48
C TYR A 55 19.24 3.34 -7.37
N LEU A 56 18.10 3.75 -6.84
CA LEU A 56 17.00 2.83 -6.53
C LEU A 56 15.94 2.79 -7.63
N ARG A 57 15.55 3.94 -8.17
CA ARG A 57 14.53 4.03 -9.23
C ARG A 57 14.94 3.29 -10.50
N THR A 58 16.23 3.13 -10.74
CA THR A 58 16.80 2.46 -11.92
C THR A 58 16.95 0.94 -11.72
N MET A 59 16.62 0.42 -10.54
CA MET A 59 16.65 -1.03 -10.29
C MET A 59 15.58 -1.75 -11.12
N PRO A 60 15.89 -2.95 -11.66
CA PRO A 60 14.90 -3.76 -12.38
C PRO A 60 13.69 -4.14 -11.51
N ASP A 61 13.94 -4.44 -10.24
CA ASP A 61 12.90 -4.72 -9.25
C ASP A 61 12.57 -3.43 -8.47
N PHE A 62 11.53 -2.74 -8.93
CA PHE A 62 11.05 -1.52 -8.28
C PHE A 62 10.47 -1.78 -6.89
N ALA A 63 9.90 -2.96 -6.62
CA ALA A 63 9.37 -3.30 -5.30
C ALA A 63 10.53 -3.46 -4.30
N MET A 64 11.61 -4.11 -4.72
CA MET A 64 12.85 -4.19 -3.92
C MET A 64 13.44 -2.80 -3.66
N ALA A 65 13.46 -1.92 -4.66
CA ALA A 65 13.92 -0.54 -4.51
C ALA A 65 13.13 0.23 -3.43
N VAL A 66 11.80 0.15 -3.47
CA VAL A 66 10.90 0.74 -2.47
C VAL A 66 11.15 0.14 -1.08
N ASN A 67 11.31 -1.18 -0.99
CA ASN A 67 11.61 -1.85 0.28
C ASN A 67 12.95 -1.40 0.88
N ILE A 68 14.01 -1.27 0.08
CA ILE A 68 15.32 -0.77 0.53
C ILE A 68 15.18 0.64 1.11
N ALA A 69 14.48 1.53 0.41
CA ALA A 69 14.24 2.90 0.87
C ALA A 69 13.41 2.93 2.17
N ARG A 70 12.35 2.12 2.26
CA ARG A 70 11.50 2.00 3.47
C ARG A 70 12.29 1.46 4.66
N GLN A 71 13.13 0.46 4.45
CA GLN A 71 14.02 -0.06 5.49
C GLN A 71 15.04 0.97 5.95
N TYR A 72 15.62 1.75 5.03
CA TYR A 72 16.51 2.84 5.37
C TYR A 72 15.83 3.86 6.29
N VAL A 73 14.63 4.32 5.94
CA VAL A 73 13.85 5.26 6.76
C VAL A 73 13.57 4.66 8.15
N THR A 74 13.07 3.42 8.18
CA THR A 74 12.69 2.74 9.42
C THR A 74 13.89 2.57 10.34
N LYS A 75 15.01 2.04 9.83
CA LYS A 75 16.24 1.85 10.60
C LYS A 75 16.83 3.17 11.09
N THR A 76 16.80 4.21 10.25
CA THR A 76 17.32 5.53 10.61
C THR A 76 16.53 6.12 11.77
N ARG A 77 15.19 6.11 11.70
CA ARG A 77 14.32 6.62 12.79
C ARG A 77 14.49 5.83 14.09
N LEU A 78 14.67 4.50 14.01
CA LEU A 78 14.85 3.65 15.20
C LEU A 78 16.20 3.88 15.90
N ASN A 79 17.23 4.32 15.17
CA ASN A 79 18.57 4.50 15.70
C ASN A 79 18.83 5.90 16.26
N ILE A 80 17.93 6.85 16.05
CA ILE A 80 18.09 8.24 16.49
C ILE A 80 17.39 8.43 17.83
N SER A 81 18.13 8.94 18.82
CA SER A 81 17.59 9.18 20.15
C SER A 81 16.60 10.35 20.13
N PRO A 82 15.48 10.31 20.88
CA PRO A 82 14.58 11.45 21.04
C PRO A 82 15.26 12.73 21.57
N GLN A 83 16.41 12.60 22.21
CA GLN A 83 17.21 13.72 22.73
C GLN A 83 18.00 14.46 21.64
N GLU A 84 18.16 13.84 20.46
CA GLU A 84 18.80 14.39 19.27
C GLU A 84 17.78 15.04 18.32
N ASP A 85 16.49 14.97 18.65
CA ASP A 85 15.40 15.56 17.87
C ASP A 85 15.17 17.02 18.31
N ALA A 86 16.08 17.90 17.89
CA ALA A 86 15.84 19.34 18.03
C ALA A 86 14.55 19.70 17.28
N PRO A 87 13.67 20.56 17.84
CA PRO A 87 12.47 20.98 17.13
C PRO A 87 12.84 21.59 15.77
N PHE A 88 12.27 21.05 14.68
CA PHE A 88 12.53 21.54 13.32
C PHE A 88 12.09 23.00 13.11
N VAL A 89 11.09 23.43 13.87
CA VAL A 89 10.60 24.80 13.94
C VAL A 89 10.65 25.21 15.39
N ILE A 90 11.64 26.01 15.75
CA ILE A 90 11.67 26.69 17.04
C ILE A 90 11.06 28.05 16.77
N ASP A 91 9.87 28.29 17.33
CA ASP A 91 9.22 29.61 17.31
C ASP A 91 10.03 30.56 18.19
N TYR A 92 11.14 31.00 17.62
CA TYR A 92 12.07 31.89 18.28
C TYR A 92 11.52 33.30 18.17
N LYS A 93 10.83 33.72 19.23
CA LYS A 93 10.32 35.08 19.41
C LYS A 93 11.46 36.04 19.69
N GLU A 94 12.33 36.25 18.71
CA GLU A 94 13.21 37.41 18.72
C GLU A 94 12.35 38.65 18.51
N THR A 95 12.44 39.63 19.41
CA THR A 95 11.78 40.95 19.26
C THR A 95 12.35 41.76 18.09
N GLU A 96 13.42 41.31 17.46
CA GLU A 96 14.02 41.93 16.29
C GLU A 96 13.15 41.70 15.05
N LYS A 97 12.71 42.78 14.41
CA LYS A 97 11.95 42.72 13.16
C LYS A 97 12.76 41.95 12.11
N ASP A 98 12.14 41.04 11.36
CA ASP A 98 12.76 40.30 10.24
C ASP A 98 13.62 41.17 9.30
N LYS A 99 13.22 42.44 9.14
CA LYS A 99 13.95 43.44 8.34
C LYS A 99 15.38 43.70 8.82
N ALA A 100 15.71 43.46 10.09
CA ALA A 100 17.05 43.59 10.63
C ALA A 100 18.04 42.54 10.07
N PHE A 101 17.53 41.51 9.39
CA PHE A 101 18.30 40.44 8.77
C PHE A 101 18.27 40.52 7.23
N ILE A 102 17.62 41.54 6.67
CA ILE A 102 17.53 41.77 5.22
C ILE A 102 18.41 42.97 4.89
N ILE A 103 19.36 42.81 3.97
CA ILE A 103 20.18 43.92 3.49
C ILE A 103 19.30 45.07 2.98
N CYS A 104 19.62 46.30 3.38
CA CYS A 104 18.94 47.48 2.89
C CYS A 104 19.04 47.55 1.35
N PRO A 105 17.92 47.64 0.60
CA PRO A 105 17.96 47.66 -0.86
C PRO A 105 18.81 48.80 -1.43
N ILE A 106 18.76 49.98 -0.79
CA ILE A 106 19.59 51.13 -1.18
C ILE A 106 21.07 50.83 -0.97
N PHE A 107 21.42 50.26 0.19
CA PHE A 107 22.81 49.91 0.47
C PHE A 107 23.31 48.83 -0.49
N ARG A 108 22.48 47.83 -0.80
CA ARG A 108 22.80 46.76 -1.75
C ARG A 108 23.10 47.32 -3.13
N ASP A 109 22.27 48.25 -3.63
CA ASP A 109 22.36 48.74 -5.00
C ASP A 109 23.44 49.83 -5.17
N TYR A 110 23.72 50.61 -4.11
CA TYR A 110 24.61 51.79 -4.20
C TYR A 110 25.84 51.73 -3.28
N GLY A 111 26.01 50.68 -2.48
CA GLY A 111 27.10 50.52 -1.49
C GLY A 111 27.06 51.53 -0.34
N THR A 112 26.09 52.46 -0.35
CA THR A 112 25.93 53.52 0.63
C THR A 112 24.44 53.79 0.84
N CYS A 113 24.07 54.15 2.07
CA CYS A 113 22.71 54.56 2.40
C CYS A 113 22.78 55.80 3.28
N LYS A 114 22.03 56.85 2.94
CA LYS A 114 22.03 58.12 3.70
C LYS A 114 21.60 57.97 5.17
N TYR A 115 21.01 56.84 5.52
CA TYR A 115 20.46 56.56 6.85
C TYR A 115 21.20 55.42 7.58
N THR A 116 22.45 55.08 7.20
CA THR A 116 23.21 53.89 7.67
C THR A 116 23.00 53.48 9.14
N LYS A 117 22.96 54.42 10.11
CA LYS A 117 22.75 54.10 11.53
C LYS A 117 21.29 53.93 11.98
N ASN A 118 20.32 54.52 11.26
CA ASN A 118 18.89 54.54 11.61
C ASN A 118 17.98 54.10 10.46
N CYS A 119 18.50 53.32 9.52
CA CYS A 119 17.76 52.93 8.34
C CYS A 119 16.74 51.86 8.70
N GLY A 120 15.46 52.24 8.84
CA GLY A 120 14.37 51.30 9.07
C GLY A 120 14.07 50.33 7.91
N ARG A 121 14.93 50.29 6.88
CA ARG A 121 14.74 49.51 5.64
C ARG A 121 15.58 48.24 5.58
N GLY A 122 16.59 48.07 6.44
CA GLY A 122 17.39 46.84 6.46
C GLY A 122 18.78 46.99 7.08
N ASP A 123 19.53 45.88 7.10
CA ASP A 123 20.92 45.79 7.56
C ASP A 123 21.89 46.49 6.60
N HIS A 124 22.98 47.01 7.15
CA HIS A 124 24.07 47.65 6.42
C HIS A 124 25.36 46.88 6.75
N PRO A 125 25.60 45.75 6.05
CA PRO A 125 26.69 44.85 6.40
C PRO A 125 28.04 45.54 6.26
N GLU A 126 28.86 45.48 7.31
CA GLU A 126 30.22 46.02 7.31
C GLU A 126 31.17 45.18 6.45
N ILE A 127 30.88 43.89 6.36
CA ILE A 127 31.64 42.91 5.59
C ILE A 127 30.71 42.31 4.54
N TYR A 128 31.15 42.29 3.28
CA TYR A 128 30.45 41.64 2.19
C TYR A 128 31.43 41.20 1.10
N CYS A 129 31.13 40.10 0.44
CA CYS A 129 31.96 39.56 -0.62
C CYS A 129 31.67 40.29 -1.94
N LYS A 130 32.72 40.57 -2.73
CA LYS A 130 32.63 41.09 -4.11
C LYS A 130 33.36 40.22 -5.14
N GLY A 131 33.73 39.00 -4.77
CA GLY A 131 34.43 38.09 -5.67
C GLY A 131 33.63 37.84 -6.95
N ALA A 132 34.30 37.71 -8.08
CA ALA A 132 33.70 37.26 -9.32
C ALA A 132 33.20 35.82 -9.16
N VAL A 133 31.98 35.56 -9.62
CA VAL A 133 31.31 34.26 -9.63
C VAL A 133 30.65 34.02 -10.97
N VAL A 134 30.35 32.75 -11.28
CA VAL A 134 29.58 32.37 -12.47
C VAL A 134 28.23 31.83 -12.01
N THR A 135 27.14 32.32 -12.61
CA THR A 135 25.78 31.83 -12.34
C THR A 135 25.51 30.54 -13.10
N LYS A 136 24.47 29.81 -12.70
CA LYS A 136 24.09 28.50 -13.31
C LYS A 136 23.85 28.57 -14.82
N ASP A 137 23.50 29.73 -15.35
CA ASP A 137 23.30 29.99 -16.78
C ASP A 137 24.56 30.52 -17.50
N GLY A 138 25.73 30.46 -16.85
CA GLY A 138 27.03 30.81 -17.42
C GLY A 138 27.37 32.30 -17.40
N ARG A 139 26.52 33.16 -16.83
CA ARG A 139 26.80 34.60 -16.76
C ARG A 139 27.83 34.90 -15.66
N LYS A 140 28.76 35.81 -15.96
CA LYS A 140 29.65 36.37 -14.94
C LYS A 140 28.86 37.34 -14.06
N SER A 141 29.01 37.22 -12.75
CA SER A 141 28.37 38.06 -11.75
C SER A 141 29.35 38.34 -10.61
N THR A 142 28.91 39.10 -9.62
CA THR A 142 29.65 39.29 -8.37
C THR A 142 28.93 38.54 -7.26
N CYS A 143 29.71 37.90 -6.40
CA CYS A 143 29.23 37.35 -5.16
C CYS A 143 28.49 38.47 -4.40
N ASN A 144 27.32 38.16 -3.88
CA ASN A 144 26.49 39.08 -3.11
C ASN A 144 26.30 38.60 -1.67
N PHE A 145 27.17 37.69 -1.21
CA PHE A 145 27.14 37.20 0.16
C PHE A 145 27.50 38.33 1.11
N TYR A 146 26.65 38.57 2.10
CA TYR A 146 26.85 39.60 3.10
C TYR A 146 26.73 39.02 4.50
N PHE A 147 27.49 39.60 5.41
CA PHE A 147 27.58 39.16 6.79
C PHE A 147 26.61 40.00 7.59
N ILE A 148 25.56 39.37 8.12
CA ILE A 148 24.59 40.03 8.97
C ILE A 148 25.31 40.56 10.21
N THR A 149 25.51 41.88 10.29
CA THR A 149 26.38 42.51 11.29
C THR A 149 26.00 42.10 12.72
N LYS A 150 24.69 41.95 12.97
CA LYS A 150 24.12 41.59 14.27
C LYS A 150 24.37 40.15 14.72
N LEU A 151 24.86 39.28 13.83
CA LEU A 151 25.17 37.89 14.12
C LEU A 151 26.69 37.63 14.10
N VAL A 152 27.51 38.63 13.75
CA VAL A 152 28.96 38.51 13.77
C VAL A 152 29.47 38.44 15.20
N VAL A 153 30.30 37.45 15.47
CA VAL A 153 30.95 37.22 16.76
C VAL A 153 32.39 37.73 16.65
N ASN A 154 32.58 39.03 16.91
CA ASN A 154 33.89 39.68 16.78
C ASN A 154 34.95 39.03 17.69
N ASP A 155 34.58 38.60 18.90
CA ASP A 155 35.47 37.92 19.86
C ASP A 155 36.11 36.64 19.30
N LEU A 156 35.47 36.00 18.31
CA LEU A 156 35.94 34.75 17.68
C LEU A 156 36.43 34.96 16.23
N SER A 157 36.22 36.15 15.67
CA SER A 157 36.58 36.49 14.30
C SER A 157 38.03 36.99 14.23
N ASN A 158 38.65 36.88 13.04
CA ASN A 158 39.97 37.45 12.79
C ASN A 158 40.08 38.03 11.37
N ASP A 159 41.30 38.30 10.93
CA ASP A 159 41.65 38.78 9.60
C ASP A 159 41.35 37.77 8.49
N LYS A 160 41.45 36.47 8.79
CA LYS A 160 41.21 35.38 7.84
C LYS A 160 39.77 34.87 7.79
N TYR A 161 39.05 34.90 8.91
CA TYR A 161 37.72 34.32 9.03
C TYR A 161 36.79 35.21 9.85
N VAL A 162 35.53 35.27 9.43
CA VAL A 162 34.42 35.82 10.21
C VAL A 162 33.66 34.64 10.82
N VAL A 163 33.39 34.75 12.12
CA VAL A 163 32.56 33.78 12.85
C VAL A 163 31.19 34.40 13.07
N MET A 164 30.13 33.67 12.72
CA MET A 164 28.75 34.14 12.87
C MET A 164 27.90 33.14 13.64
N LEU A 165 26.93 33.65 14.40
CA LEU A 165 25.82 32.87 14.91
C LEU A 165 24.85 32.53 13.78
N ARG A 166 24.21 31.37 13.86
CA ARG A 166 23.02 31.10 13.06
C ARG A 166 21.84 31.94 13.50
N ARG A 167 20.91 32.15 12.58
CA ARG A 167 19.63 32.79 12.92
C ARG A 167 18.83 31.88 13.85
N GLU A 168 18.83 30.58 13.56
CA GLU A 168 18.16 29.55 14.33
C GLU A 168 18.87 29.27 15.66
N PRO A 169 18.13 28.82 16.70
CA PRO A 169 18.66 28.71 18.06
C PRO A 169 19.49 27.45 18.31
N PHE A 170 20.31 27.02 17.34
CA PHE A 170 21.18 25.84 17.44
C PHE A 170 22.55 26.17 18.03
N ARG A 171 23.18 25.21 18.72
CA ARG A 171 24.56 25.26 19.23
C ARG A 171 25.57 25.15 18.09
N GLU A 172 25.57 26.16 17.24
CA GLU A 172 26.24 26.12 15.96
C GLU A 172 26.82 27.49 15.60
N LEU A 173 28.04 27.48 15.05
CA LEU A 173 28.68 28.67 14.49
C LEU A 173 28.99 28.47 13.01
N LEU A 174 28.88 29.55 12.24
CA LEU A 174 29.36 29.60 10.86
C LEU A 174 30.77 30.18 10.86
N LEU A 175 31.73 29.41 10.35
CA LEU A 175 33.08 29.87 10.05
C LEU A 175 33.15 30.19 8.55
N ILE A 176 33.42 31.44 8.22
CA ILE A 176 33.32 31.95 6.86
C ILE A 176 34.65 32.64 6.52
N PRO A 177 35.32 32.32 5.40
CA PRO A 177 36.50 33.06 4.96
C PRO A 177 36.19 34.55 4.86
N ARG A 178 37.09 35.40 5.37
CA ARG A 178 36.87 36.84 5.36
C ARG A 178 37.18 37.38 3.96
N PRO A 179 36.25 38.09 3.30
CA PRO A 179 36.56 38.77 2.06
C PRO A 179 37.67 39.81 2.28
N ASN A 180 38.69 39.78 1.43
CA ASN A 180 39.78 40.74 1.45
C ASN A 180 39.93 41.37 0.06
N ASN A 181 39.59 42.66 -0.06
CA ASN A 181 39.63 43.42 -1.31
C ASN A 181 41.04 43.50 -1.94
N GLU A 182 42.09 43.26 -1.15
CA GLU A 182 43.48 43.29 -1.61
C GLU A 182 43.95 41.94 -2.18
N SER A 183 43.16 40.88 -2.00
CA SER A 183 43.49 39.53 -2.45
C SER A 183 42.84 39.17 -3.79
N ASN A 184 43.42 38.21 -4.51
CA ASN A 184 42.84 37.68 -5.73
C ASN A 184 41.39 37.21 -5.48
N ASN A 185 40.48 37.66 -6.34
CA ASN A 185 39.05 37.42 -6.23
C ASN A 185 38.38 37.85 -4.90
N CYS A 186 38.92 38.89 -4.23
CA CYS A 186 38.38 39.40 -2.96
C CYS A 186 38.34 38.37 -1.82
N GLY A 187 39.22 37.37 -1.81
CA GLY A 187 39.21 36.31 -0.79
C GLY A 187 37.97 35.41 -0.88
N HIS A 188 37.33 35.39 -2.05
CA HIS A 188 36.19 34.54 -2.30
C HIS A 188 36.63 33.08 -2.51
N TYR A 189 36.16 32.21 -1.63
CA TYR A 189 36.25 30.77 -1.78
C TYR A 189 34.86 30.19 -1.98
N THR A 190 34.80 29.11 -2.73
CA THR A 190 33.67 28.18 -2.79
C THR A 190 33.93 27.05 -1.81
N ASN A 191 32.88 26.34 -1.37
CA ASN A 191 33.07 25.20 -0.47
C ASN A 191 33.98 24.12 -1.06
N GLU A 192 33.99 23.94 -2.39
CA GLU A 192 34.89 23.00 -3.07
C GLU A 192 36.35 23.47 -3.07
N THR A 193 36.60 24.77 -3.31
CA THR A 193 37.97 25.29 -3.32
C THR A 193 38.55 25.41 -1.92
N LEU A 194 37.72 25.72 -0.92
CA LEU A 194 38.13 25.89 0.48
C LEU A 194 38.69 24.60 1.08
N VAL A 195 37.98 23.48 0.93
CA VAL A 195 38.39 22.17 1.50
C VAL A 195 39.62 21.57 0.82
N ARG A 196 40.04 22.13 -0.31
CA ARG A 196 41.28 21.75 -1.00
C ARG A 196 42.50 22.53 -0.51
N GLN A 197 42.30 23.54 0.35
CA GLN A 197 43.40 24.33 0.91
C GLN A 197 43.93 23.67 2.19
N GLU A 198 45.20 23.29 2.19
CA GLU A 198 45.88 22.78 3.39
C GLU A 198 45.89 23.83 4.52
N THR A 199 46.06 25.10 4.17
CA THR A 199 46.03 26.23 5.10
C THR A 199 44.69 26.37 5.82
N PHE A 200 43.57 26.09 5.13
CA PHE A 200 42.24 26.07 5.74
C PHE A 200 42.15 24.99 6.81
N TRP A 201 42.57 23.76 6.52
CA TRP A 201 42.52 22.66 7.49
C TRP A 201 43.43 22.92 8.70
N LYS A 202 44.62 23.47 8.46
CA LYS A 202 45.52 23.88 9.55
C LYS A 202 44.88 24.93 10.46
N ASP A 203 44.29 25.96 9.88
CA ASP A 203 43.61 27.02 10.64
C ASP A 203 42.36 26.47 11.38
N LEU A 204 41.60 25.58 10.73
CA LEU A 204 40.41 24.94 11.32
C LEU A 204 40.78 24.07 12.52
N LEU A 205 41.84 23.25 12.42
CA LEU A 205 42.30 22.41 13.53
C LEU A 205 42.82 23.24 14.71
N SER A 206 43.53 24.34 14.45
CA SER A 206 43.91 25.30 15.49
C SER A 206 42.69 25.91 16.19
N ARG A 207 41.66 26.29 15.41
CA ARG A 207 40.36 26.72 15.98
C ARG A 207 39.67 25.62 16.76
N ARG A 208 39.75 24.37 16.30
CA ARG A 208 39.18 23.22 17.03
C ARG A 208 39.80 23.08 18.42
N GLN A 209 41.12 23.22 18.54
CA GLN A 209 41.80 23.16 19.84
C GLN A 209 41.33 24.24 20.82
N SER A 210 40.98 25.43 20.31
CA SER A 210 40.54 26.56 21.16
C SER A 210 39.03 26.60 21.45
N LEU A 211 38.20 26.09 20.54
CA LEU A 211 36.73 26.14 20.62
C LEU A 211 36.09 24.79 20.96
N ASN A 212 36.80 23.68 20.77
CA ASN A 212 36.36 22.33 21.07
C ASN A 212 35.04 21.91 20.39
N PHE A 213 34.84 22.29 19.12
CA PHE A 213 33.76 21.73 18.32
C PHE A 213 34.06 20.25 17.98
N HIS A 214 33.02 19.43 17.96
CA HIS A 214 33.16 17.98 17.78
C HIS A 214 33.00 17.56 16.31
N SER A 215 32.33 18.36 15.50
CA SER A 215 32.12 18.08 14.07
C SER A 215 31.97 19.36 13.26
N ILE A 216 32.14 19.22 11.94
CA ILE A 216 31.78 20.25 10.96
C ILE A 216 30.86 19.70 9.88
N ALA A 217 30.08 20.59 9.27
CA ALA A 217 29.41 20.33 8.01
C ALA A 217 29.67 21.42 6.98
N ILE A 218 29.71 21.00 5.72
CA ILE A 218 29.85 21.85 4.56
C ILE A 218 28.77 21.46 3.56
N ASN A 219 27.87 22.39 3.27
CA ASN A 219 26.74 22.17 2.36
C ASN A 219 27.15 22.48 0.93
N TYR A 220 26.67 21.69 -0.04
CA TYR A 220 26.95 21.89 -1.46
C TYR A 220 25.65 21.92 -2.27
N GLY A 221 25.69 22.63 -3.40
CA GLY A 221 24.59 22.65 -4.36
C GLY A 221 23.33 23.32 -3.81
N GLU A 222 22.17 22.67 -3.94
CA GLU A 222 20.88 23.21 -3.46
C GLU A 222 20.94 23.56 -1.96
N TRP A 223 21.59 22.74 -1.13
CA TRP A 223 21.72 23.00 0.31
C TRP A 223 22.61 24.20 0.65
N GLU A 224 23.58 24.51 -0.21
CA GLU A 224 24.39 25.74 -0.10
C GLU A 224 23.58 26.96 -0.56
N THR A 225 22.83 26.82 -1.66
CA THR A 225 22.06 27.92 -2.27
C THR A 225 20.73 28.24 -1.60
N LEU A 226 20.14 27.32 -0.81
CA LEU A 226 18.95 27.63 0.01
C LEU A 226 19.24 28.71 1.07
N GLN A 227 20.51 28.84 1.47
CA GLN A 227 20.98 29.95 2.31
C GLN A 227 21.33 31.20 1.51
N SER A 228 21.49 31.07 0.19
CA SER A 228 21.75 32.19 -0.70
C SER A 228 20.44 32.80 -1.18
N GLN A 229 20.32 34.12 -1.11
CA GLN A 229 19.14 34.83 -1.61
C GLN A 229 19.06 34.84 -3.16
N ASN A 230 19.91 34.06 -3.84
CA ASN A 230 20.05 34.05 -5.29
C ASN A 230 19.92 32.62 -5.85
N LYS A 231 18.72 32.29 -6.33
CA LYS A 231 18.41 30.99 -6.99
C LYS A 231 19.28 30.67 -8.21
N TYR A 232 19.96 31.68 -8.78
CA TYR A 232 20.86 31.53 -9.93
C TYR A 232 22.33 31.39 -9.54
N ALA A 233 22.69 31.54 -8.25
CA ALA A 233 24.05 31.29 -7.79
C ALA A 233 24.38 29.80 -7.99
N GLN A 234 25.50 29.52 -8.66
CA GLN A 234 26.00 28.16 -8.84
C GLN A 234 26.87 27.72 -7.67
N GLU A 235 27.67 28.66 -7.16
CA GLU A 235 28.60 28.49 -6.04
C GLU A 235 28.42 29.71 -5.15
N CYS A 236 28.25 29.50 -3.84
CA CYS A 236 28.12 30.58 -2.88
C CYS A 236 29.48 30.86 -2.23
N HIS A 237 29.53 31.94 -1.45
CA HIS A 237 30.68 32.14 -0.60
C HIS A 237 30.74 31.03 0.45
N ALA A 238 31.92 30.42 0.57
CA ALA A 238 32.12 29.25 1.40
C ALA A 238 31.78 29.54 2.86
N HIS A 239 31.15 28.59 3.53
CA HIS A 239 30.87 28.65 4.95
C HIS A 239 30.86 27.24 5.52
N VAL A 240 31.43 27.12 6.71
CA VAL A 240 31.61 25.85 7.42
C VAL A 240 30.80 25.93 8.70
N HIS A 241 29.90 24.97 8.87
CA HIS A 241 29.09 24.81 10.06
C HIS A 241 29.93 24.11 11.13
N LEU A 242 30.11 24.74 12.29
CA LEU A 242 30.83 24.20 13.45
C LEU A 242 29.81 23.77 14.51
N TYR A 243 29.84 22.50 14.92
CA TYR A 243 28.87 21.95 15.87
C TYR A 243 29.46 21.70 17.26
N PHE A 244 28.69 22.03 18.29
CA PHE A 244 29.11 22.00 19.68
C PHE A 244 28.21 21.10 20.52
N SER A 245 28.81 20.37 21.45
CA SER A 245 28.03 19.70 22.48
C SER A 245 27.50 20.74 23.47
N SER A 246 26.55 20.36 24.34
CA SER A 246 26.06 21.28 25.39
C SER A 246 27.19 21.84 26.24
N ASP A 247 28.17 20.99 26.58
CA ASP A 247 29.28 21.39 27.46
C ASP A 247 30.29 22.29 26.73
N THR A 248 30.66 21.96 25.49
CA THR A 248 31.59 22.80 24.74
C THR A 248 30.98 24.13 24.32
N TRP A 249 29.65 24.16 24.11
CA TRP A 249 28.92 25.40 23.86
C TRP A 249 29.00 26.40 25.03
N LYS A 250 28.89 25.90 26.28
CA LYS A 250 29.04 26.74 27.48
C LYS A 250 30.45 27.36 27.56
N ILE A 251 31.48 26.56 27.27
CA ILE A 251 32.88 27.03 27.26
C ILE A 251 33.08 28.13 26.20
N VAL A 252 32.49 27.98 25.01
CA VAL A 252 32.59 29.01 23.96
C VAL A 252 31.88 30.29 24.39
N ARG A 253 30.72 30.17 25.04
CA ARG A 253 29.96 31.32 25.56
C ARG A 253 30.77 32.16 26.55
N GLU A 254 31.55 31.53 27.42
CA GLU A 254 32.42 32.23 28.39
C GLU A 254 33.52 33.08 27.74
N LYS A 255 33.87 32.80 26.48
CA LYS A 255 34.84 33.59 25.71
C LYS A 255 34.25 34.87 25.10
N ILE A 256 32.93 35.05 25.17
CA ILE A 256 32.23 36.18 24.55
C ILE A 256 32.20 37.36 25.53
N THR A 257 32.80 38.48 25.12
CA THR A 257 32.88 39.70 25.95
C THR A 257 31.74 40.66 25.65
N ASN A 258 31.20 40.63 24.43
CA ASN A 258 30.09 41.48 24.02
C ASN A 258 28.76 41.00 24.64
N SER A 259 28.15 41.83 25.48
CA SER A 259 26.91 41.51 26.19
C SER A 259 25.72 41.18 25.27
N ASP A 260 25.54 41.90 24.16
CA ASP A 260 24.45 41.65 23.20
C ASP A 260 24.63 40.29 22.51
N ILE A 261 25.86 39.97 22.09
CA ILE A 261 26.18 38.68 21.46
C ILE A 261 26.07 37.54 22.47
N SER A 262 26.47 37.77 23.73
CA SER A 262 26.35 36.77 24.80
C SER A 262 24.89 36.38 25.09
N LEU A 263 23.96 37.34 25.06
CA LEU A 263 22.52 37.07 25.14
C LEU A 263 22.05 36.19 23.98
N LYS A 264 22.51 36.47 22.75
CA LYS A 264 22.18 35.68 21.55
C LYS A 264 22.75 34.26 21.61
N PHE A 265 23.97 34.09 22.12
CA PHE A 265 24.55 32.77 22.40
C PHE A 265 23.72 31.99 23.42
N SER A 266 23.24 32.67 24.47
CA SER A 266 22.45 32.05 25.53
C SER A 266 21.09 31.57 25.03
N ALA A 267 20.51 32.24 24.04
CA ALA A 267 19.28 31.83 23.38
C ALA A 267 19.44 30.64 22.42
N ARG A 268 20.67 30.27 22.06
CA ARG A 268 21.02 29.21 21.09
C ARG A 268 21.50 27.96 21.82
N ASP A 269 20.59 27.22 22.46
CA ASP A 269 20.97 26.05 23.28
C ASP A 269 20.29 24.74 22.85
N TYR A 270 19.87 24.65 21.59
CA TYR A 270 19.36 23.41 21.01
C TYR A 270 20.47 22.64 20.27
N PRO A 271 20.43 21.29 20.27
CA PRO A 271 21.33 20.52 19.41
C PRO A 271 21.07 20.84 17.93
N GLU A 272 22.02 20.51 17.08
CA GLU A 272 21.89 20.67 15.64
C GLU A 272 20.67 19.95 15.07
N PRO A 273 20.11 20.43 13.95
CA PRO A 273 19.06 19.70 13.24
C PRO A 273 19.52 18.28 12.91
N ASN A 274 18.71 17.29 13.23
CA ASN A 274 18.98 15.93 12.80
C ASN A 274 18.67 15.79 11.31
N TYR A 275 19.66 16.09 10.49
CA TYR A 275 19.51 16.06 9.04
C TYR A 275 19.10 14.68 8.50
N LEU A 276 19.43 13.59 9.20
CA LEU A 276 18.99 12.25 8.78
C LEU A 276 17.47 12.09 8.90
N LEU A 277 16.84 12.69 9.91
CA LEU A 277 15.39 12.71 10.03
C LEU A 277 14.75 13.59 8.95
N ILE A 278 15.31 14.77 8.70
CA ILE A 278 14.86 15.67 7.63
C ILE A 278 14.92 14.96 6.27
N ASP A 279 16.05 14.30 6.01
CA ASP A 279 16.26 13.54 4.78
C ASP A 279 15.30 12.34 4.68
N CYS A 280 14.92 11.71 5.81
CA CYS A 280 13.89 10.67 5.82
C CYS A 280 12.50 11.23 5.48
N ASP A 281 12.11 12.35 6.10
CA ASP A 281 10.84 13.02 5.81
C ASP A 281 10.75 13.45 4.35
N GLU A 282 11.84 14.00 3.80
CA GLU A 282 11.93 14.37 2.39
C GLU A 282 11.74 13.14 1.49
N LEU A 283 12.47 12.05 1.74
CA LEU A 283 12.37 10.82 0.96
C LEU A 283 10.95 10.24 0.96
N GLU A 284 10.30 10.23 2.12
CA GLU A 284 8.95 9.72 2.27
C GLU A 284 7.94 10.55 1.50
N ASN A 285 7.99 11.87 1.69
CA ASN A 285 7.04 12.80 1.10
C ASN A 285 7.24 12.93 -0.42
N GLU A 286 8.48 13.00 -0.88
CA GLU A 286 8.79 13.26 -2.27
C GLU A 286 8.79 12.01 -3.17
N ARG A 287 9.06 10.82 -2.61
CA ARG A 287 9.28 9.61 -3.41
C ARG A 287 8.52 8.40 -2.89
N LEU A 288 8.69 8.06 -1.61
CA LEU A 288 8.31 6.75 -1.11
C LEU A 288 6.79 6.54 -1.10
N ARG A 289 6.02 7.51 -0.62
CA ARG A 289 4.54 7.42 -0.60
C ARG A 289 3.96 7.19 -1.99
N SER A 290 4.42 7.96 -2.97
CA SER A 290 3.98 7.83 -4.36
C SER A 290 4.38 6.48 -4.97
N ALA A 291 5.58 6.00 -4.66
CA ALA A 291 6.06 4.70 -5.13
C ALA A 291 5.28 3.52 -4.52
N GLU A 292 4.97 3.58 -3.22
CA GLU A 292 4.16 2.59 -2.52
C GLU A 292 2.72 2.57 -3.03
N HIS A 293 2.13 3.74 -3.28
CA HIS A 293 0.82 3.83 -3.92
C HIS A 293 0.82 3.18 -5.31
N LEU A 294 1.87 3.37 -6.12
CA LEU A 294 1.98 2.74 -7.43
C LEU A 294 2.05 1.20 -7.32
N LEU A 295 2.84 0.67 -6.38
CA LEU A 295 2.90 -0.77 -6.13
C LEU A 295 1.55 -1.34 -5.69
N MET A 296 0.85 -0.63 -4.81
CA MET A 296 -0.49 -1.02 -4.35
C MET A 296 -1.50 -1.02 -5.51
N LEU A 297 -1.47 0.00 -6.38
CA LEU A 297 -2.33 0.06 -7.57
C LEU A 297 -2.07 -1.11 -8.52
N ASN A 298 -0.81 -1.45 -8.78
CA ASN A 298 -0.46 -2.59 -9.63
C ASN A 298 -0.95 -3.91 -9.02
N ALA A 299 -0.81 -4.08 -7.70
CA ALA A 299 -1.31 -5.27 -7.00
C ALA A 299 -2.85 -5.37 -7.08
N ILE A 300 -3.56 -4.24 -6.94
CA ILE A 300 -5.02 -4.19 -7.09
C ILE A 300 -5.43 -4.54 -8.53
N GLN A 301 -4.72 -4.02 -9.53
CA GLN A 301 -5.00 -4.33 -10.92
C GLN A 301 -4.84 -5.83 -11.21
N ALA A 302 -3.73 -6.43 -10.79
CA ALA A 302 -3.48 -7.86 -10.97
C ALA A 302 -4.55 -8.72 -10.26
N LEU A 303 -4.97 -8.31 -9.06
CA LEU A 303 -6.06 -8.97 -8.33
C LEU A 303 -7.39 -8.88 -9.10
N ASN A 304 -7.69 -7.72 -9.68
CA ASN A 304 -8.92 -7.50 -10.46
C ASN A 304 -8.95 -8.31 -11.77
N GLU A 305 -7.80 -8.46 -12.44
CA GLU A 305 -7.65 -9.33 -13.61
C GLU A 305 -7.92 -10.79 -13.24
N ASN A 306 -7.28 -11.30 -12.19
CA ASN A 306 -7.51 -12.66 -11.67
C ASN A 306 -8.97 -12.89 -11.26
N PHE A 307 -9.60 -11.91 -10.61
CA PHE A 307 -11.01 -11.96 -10.24
C PHE A 307 -11.91 -12.05 -11.48
N THR A 308 -11.64 -11.23 -12.49
CA THR A 308 -12.38 -11.21 -13.75
C THR A 308 -12.29 -12.56 -14.46
N ASP A 309 -11.10 -13.16 -14.52
CA ASP A 309 -10.91 -14.46 -15.18
C ASP A 309 -11.58 -15.59 -14.41
N THR A 310 -11.53 -15.57 -13.08
CA THR A 310 -12.28 -16.50 -12.23
C THR A 310 -13.79 -16.38 -12.46
N MET A 311 -14.31 -15.15 -12.59
CA MET A 311 -15.73 -14.91 -12.88
C MET A 311 -16.15 -15.43 -14.26
N LYS A 312 -15.31 -15.27 -15.29
CA LYS A 312 -15.57 -15.86 -16.62
C LYS A 312 -15.64 -17.37 -16.55
N GLU A 313 -14.74 -18.01 -15.81
CA GLU A 313 -14.74 -19.47 -15.69
C GLU A 313 -15.97 -19.99 -14.94
N ASN A 314 -16.34 -19.34 -13.83
CA ASN A 314 -17.58 -19.66 -13.11
C ASN A 314 -18.83 -19.49 -13.99
N THR A 315 -18.83 -18.47 -14.87
CA THR A 315 -19.94 -18.26 -15.82
C THR A 315 -20.08 -19.44 -16.78
N LYS A 316 -18.97 -19.94 -17.35
CA LYS A 316 -19.01 -21.14 -18.22
C LYS A 316 -19.51 -22.38 -17.49
N VAL A 317 -19.09 -22.56 -16.23
CA VAL A 317 -19.56 -23.67 -15.39
C VAL A 317 -21.07 -23.58 -15.15
N LEU A 318 -21.58 -22.39 -14.86
CA LEU A 318 -23.02 -22.14 -14.70
C LEU A 318 -23.79 -22.42 -16.00
N GLU A 319 -23.28 -21.99 -17.15
CA GLU A 319 -23.90 -22.27 -18.45
C GLU A 319 -23.95 -23.77 -18.74
N ALA A 320 -22.85 -24.49 -18.49
CA ALA A 320 -22.79 -25.94 -18.67
C ALA A 320 -23.76 -26.67 -17.73
N LEU A 321 -23.85 -26.25 -16.45
CA LEU A 321 -24.78 -26.81 -15.48
C LEU A 321 -26.24 -26.57 -15.91
N ASN A 322 -26.56 -25.36 -16.34
CA ASN A 322 -27.89 -25.01 -16.81
C ASN A 322 -28.30 -25.81 -18.05
N LYS A 323 -27.37 -26.04 -18.98
CA LYS A 323 -27.59 -26.90 -20.14
C LYS A 323 -27.89 -28.34 -19.71
N ASN A 324 -27.05 -28.93 -18.85
CA ASN A 324 -27.25 -30.29 -18.35
C ASN A 324 -28.59 -30.44 -17.61
N PHE A 325 -28.96 -29.45 -16.80
CA PHE A 325 -30.25 -29.44 -16.12
C PHE A 325 -31.42 -29.40 -17.11
N THR A 326 -31.33 -28.55 -18.14
CA THR A 326 -32.34 -28.45 -19.20
C THR A 326 -32.49 -29.75 -19.97
N ASP A 327 -31.39 -30.40 -20.33
CA ASP A 327 -31.40 -31.68 -21.06
C ASP A 327 -31.98 -32.81 -20.19
N THR A 328 -31.60 -32.88 -18.91
CA THR A 328 -32.18 -33.83 -17.94
C THR A 328 -33.70 -33.63 -17.80
N MET A 329 -34.16 -32.38 -17.74
CA MET A 329 -35.60 -32.07 -17.67
C MET A 329 -36.36 -32.53 -18.93
N LYS A 330 -35.77 -32.39 -20.12
CA LYS A 330 -36.38 -32.90 -21.36
C LYS A 330 -36.50 -34.42 -21.34
N GLU A 331 -35.47 -35.13 -20.89
CA GLU A 331 -35.50 -36.59 -20.76
C GLU A 331 -36.57 -37.05 -19.77
N ASN A 332 -36.66 -36.39 -18.60
CA ASN A 332 -37.71 -36.67 -17.62
C ASN A 332 -39.12 -36.43 -18.17
N ASN A 333 -39.33 -35.35 -18.94
CA ASN A 333 -40.62 -35.10 -19.57
C ASN A 333 -40.98 -36.21 -20.57
N LYS A 334 -40.03 -36.63 -21.41
CA LYS A 334 -40.22 -37.75 -22.35
C LYS A 334 -40.52 -39.07 -21.63
N PHE A 335 -39.84 -39.34 -20.52
CA PHE A 335 -40.13 -40.50 -19.68
C PHE A 335 -41.57 -40.46 -19.12
N ASN A 336 -42.00 -39.30 -18.62
CA ASN A 336 -43.36 -39.12 -18.10
C ASN A 336 -44.44 -39.28 -19.18
N GLU A 337 -44.20 -38.81 -20.40
CA GLU A 337 -45.09 -39.04 -21.56
C GLU A 337 -45.21 -40.53 -21.86
N ASN A 338 -44.09 -41.25 -21.98
CA ASN A 338 -44.07 -42.70 -22.21
C ASN A 338 -44.80 -43.49 -21.10
N LEU A 339 -44.60 -43.08 -19.84
CA LEU A 339 -45.29 -43.69 -18.70
C LEU A 339 -46.79 -43.47 -18.79
N THR A 340 -47.21 -42.26 -19.15
CA THR A 340 -48.63 -41.91 -19.34
C THR A 340 -49.27 -42.76 -20.43
N ASP A 341 -48.59 -42.96 -21.56
CA ASP A 341 -49.11 -43.77 -22.66
C ASP A 341 -49.16 -45.26 -22.30
N THR A 342 -48.16 -45.76 -21.57
CA THR A 342 -48.18 -47.12 -21.02
C THR A 342 -49.37 -47.32 -20.06
N MET A 343 -49.64 -46.33 -19.21
CA MET A 343 -50.79 -46.37 -18.30
C MET A 343 -52.12 -46.39 -19.06
N LYS A 344 -52.28 -45.59 -20.12
CA LYS A 344 -53.49 -45.63 -20.96
C LYS A 344 -53.69 -46.99 -21.58
N GLU A 345 -52.63 -47.62 -22.08
CA GLU A 345 -52.72 -48.94 -22.71
C GLU A 345 -53.10 -50.02 -21.67
N ASN A 346 -52.48 -49.99 -20.49
CA ASN A 346 -52.86 -50.88 -19.39
C ASN A 346 -54.33 -50.71 -18.98
N THR A 347 -54.86 -49.47 -18.97
CA THR A 347 -56.28 -49.20 -18.71
C THR A 347 -57.17 -49.87 -19.75
N LYS A 348 -56.85 -49.75 -21.05
CA LYS A 348 -57.62 -50.44 -22.11
C LYS A 348 -57.60 -51.95 -21.95
N VAL A 349 -56.43 -52.52 -21.62
CA VAL A 349 -56.29 -53.96 -21.36
C VAL A 349 -57.17 -54.39 -20.19
N LEU A 350 -57.16 -53.64 -19.08
CA LEU A 350 -58.02 -53.88 -17.92
C LEU A 350 -59.51 -53.81 -18.28
N GLU A 351 -59.93 -52.82 -19.05
CA GLU A 351 -61.31 -52.68 -19.53
C GLU A 351 -61.73 -53.87 -20.41
N ALA A 352 -60.87 -54.29 -21.34
CA ALA A 352 -61.12 -55.44 -22.20
C ALA A 352 -61.21 -56.74 -21.40
N LEU A 353 -60.31 -56.93 -20.42
CA LEU A 353 -60.30 -58.10 -19.54
C LEU A 353 -61.58 -58.16 -18.70
N ASN A 354 -62.00 -57.02 -18.13
CA ASN A 354 -63.22 -56.90 -17.34
C ASN A 354 -64.48 -57.18 -18.17
N LYS A 355 -64.52 -56.70 -19.43
CA LYS A 355 -65.59 -57.00 -20.37
C LYS A 355 -65.66 -58.50 -20.69
N ASN A 356 -64.53 -59.12 -21.06
CA ASN A 356 -64.47 -60.56 -21.32
C ASN A 356 -64.92 -61.39 -20.13
N PHE A 357 -64.49 -61.02 -18.91
CA PHE A 357 -64.92 -61.68 -17.68
C PHE A 357 -66.44 -61.56 -17.48
N THR A 358 -67.00 -60.37 -17.68
CA THR A 358 -68.44 -60.12 -17.57
C THR A 358 -69.24 -60.93 -18.60
N ASP A 359 -68.79 -60.97 -19.85
CA ASP A 359 -69.46 -61.69 -20.94
C ASP A 359 -69.42 -63.21 -20.69
N THR A 360 -68.26 -63.74 -20.26
CA THR A 360 -68.11 -65.15 -19.87
C THR A 360 -69.04 -65.52 -18.72
N MET A 361 -69.14 -64.66 -17.69
CA MET A 361 -70.04 -64.88 -16.56
C MET A 361 -71.52 -64.88 -16.99
N LYS A 362 -71.93 -63.98 -17.90
CA LYS A 362 -73.28 -63.98 -18.46
C LYS A 362 -73.58 -65.26 -19.23
N GLU A 363 -72.66 -65.71 -20.06
CA GLU A 363 -72.81 -66.94 -20.85
C GLU A 363 -72.90 -68.18 -19.95
N ASN A 364 -72.01 -68.31 -18.96
CA ASN A 364 -72.07 -69.36 -17.96
C ASN A 364 -73.41 -69.37 -17.21
N ASN A 365 -73.92 -68.20 -16.80
CA ASN A 365 -75.18 -68.10 -16.09
C ASN A 365 -76.38 -68.47 -16.98
N LYS A 366 -76.34 -68.11 -18.27
CA LYS A 366 -77.33 -68.54 -19.26
C LYS A 366 -77.32 -70.05 -19.44
N ASN A 367 -76.14 -70.65 -19.65
CA ASN A 367 -75.99 -72.10 -19.79
C ASN A 367 -76.51 -72.83 -18.56
N PHE A 368 -76.15 -72.37 -17.36
CA PHE A 368 -76.67 -72.92 -16.10
C PHE A 368 -78.20 -72.83 -16.01
N THR A 369 -78.78 -71.69 -16.37
CA THR A 369 -80.24 -71.48 -16.39
C THR A 369 -80.94 -72.42 -17.38
N ASP A 370 -80.38 -72.59 -18.59
CA ASP A 370 -80.94 -73.46 -19.62
C ASP A 370 -80.85 -74.94 -19.22
N THR A 371 -79.72 -75.38 -18.64
CA THR A 371 -79.59 -76.73 -18.04
C THR A 371 -80.62 -76.94 -16.93
N MET A 372 -80.83 -75.97 -16.04
CA MET A 372 -81.84 -76.07 -14.98
C MET A 372 -83.27 -76.17 -15.51
N LYS A 373 -83.61 -75.43 -16.58
CA LYS A 373 -84.91 -75.56 -17.26
C LYS A 373 -85.09 -76.95 -17.85
N GLU A 374 -84.07 -77.49 -18.49
CA GLU A 374 -84.13 -78.82 -19.10
C GLU A 374 -84.29 -79.91 -18.03
N ASN A 375 -83.50 -79.84 -16.95
CA ASN A 375 -83.67 -80.72 -15.78
C ASN A 375 -85.08 -80.62 -15.19
N THR A 376 -85.67 -79.42 -15.15
CA THR A 376 -87.06 -79.23 -14.70
C THR A 376 -88.07 -79.91 -15.62
N LYS A 377 -87.89 -79.85 -16.94
CA LYS A 377 -88.75 -80.59 -17.89
C LYS A 377 -88.63 -82.10 -17.70
N VAL A 378 -87.40 -82.61 -17.57
CA VAL A 378 -87.13 -84.03 -17.32
C VAL A 378 -87.81 -84.47 -16.02
N LEU A 379 -87.66 -83.71 -14.93
CA LEU A 379 -88.34 -83.99 -13.66
C LEU A 379 -89.87 -84.01 -13.80
N LYS A 380 -90.47 -83.06 -14.54
CA LYS A 380 -91.92 -83.05 -14.81
C LYS A 380 -92.36 -84.29 -15.61
N ALA A 381 -91.59 -84.67 -16.64
CA ALA A 381 -91.88 -85.86 -17.44
C ALA A 381 -91.76 -87.15 -16.61
N LEU A 382 -90.71 -87.25 -15.78
CA LEU A 382 -90.49 -88.36 -14.87
C LEU A 382 -91.65 -88.48 -13.87
N ASN A 383 -92.06 -87.36 -13.28
CA ASN A 383 -93.17 -87.30 -12.33
C ASN A 383 -94.51 -87.68 -12.98
N LYS A 384 -94.73 -87.25 -14.23
CA LYS A 384 -95.91 -87.64 -15.01
C LYS A 384 -95.91 -89.14 -15.29
N ASN A 385 -94.81 -89.69 -15.79
CA ASN A 385 -94.68 -91.14 -16.02
C ASN A 385 -94.91 -91.91 -14.72
N PHE A 386 -94.31 -91.49 -13.62
CA PHE A 386 -94.52 -92.11 -12.31
C PHE A 386 -96.01 -92.09 -11.90
N THR A 387 -96.70 -90.95 -12.09
CA THR A 387 -98.13 -90.81 -11.80
C THR A 387 -98.99 -91.70 -12.70
N ASP A 388 -98.69 -91.76 -14.00
CA ASP A 388 -99.42 -92.56 -14.99
C ASP A 388 -99.25 -94.07 -14.69
N THR A 389 -98.02 -94.52 -14.39
CA THR A 389 -97.74 -95.89 -13.94
C THR A 389 -98.47 -96.22 -12.65
N MET A 390 -98.49 -95.31 -11.66
CA MET A 390 -99.25 -95.51 -10.42
C MET A 390 -100.76 -95.65 -10.68
N LYS A 391 -101.33 -94.87 -11.62
CA LYS A 391 -102.72 -95.02 -12.04
C LYS A 391 -102.99 -96.35 -12.73
N GLU A 392 -102.13 -96.78 -13.65
CA GLU A 392 -102.25 -98.10 -14.29
C GLU A 392 -102.18 -99.23 -13.27
N ASN A 393 -101.20 -99.20 -12.36
CA ASN A 393 -101.08 -100.18 -11.29
C ASN A 393 -102.33 -100.18 -10.41
N THR A 394 -102.87 -99.01 -10.07
CA THR A 394 -104.13 -98.91 -9.30
C THR A 394 -105.30 -99.55 -10.06
N LYS A 395 -105.40 -99.30 -11.38
CA LYS A 395 -106.46 -99.85 -12.24
C LYS A 395 -106.34 -101.38 -12.36
N ALA A 396 -105.11 -101.89 -12.52
CA ALA A 396 -104.83 -103.33 -12.51
C ALA A 396 -105.19 -103.97 -11.16
N LEU A 397 -104.90 -103.30 -10.05
CA LEU A 397 -105.31 -103.73 -8.72
C LEU A 397 -106.83 -103.78 -8.57
N ILE A 398 -107.55 -102.76 -9.04
CA ILE A 398 -109.02 -102.73 -9.04
C ILE A 398 -109.58 -103.89 -9.87
N GLN A 399 -109.06 -104.13 -11.07
CA GLN A 399 -109.49 -105.25 -11.92
C GLN A 399 -109.19 -106.62 -11.28
N ALA A 400 -108.07 -106.76 -10.57
CA ALA A 400 -107.77 -107.97 -9.81
C ALA A 400 -108.76 -108.15 -8.64
N ILE A 401 -109.12 -107.08 -7.94
CA ILE A 401 -110.15 -107.12 -6.88
C ILE A 401 -111.52 -107.48 -7.48
N GLU A 402 -111.90 -106.93 -8.63
CA GLU A 402 -113.17 -107.25 -9.30
C GLU A 402 -113.23 -108.68 -9.84
N SER A 403 -112.11 -109.23 -10.35
CA SER A 403 -112.06 -110.61 -10.82
C SER A 403 -112.15 -111.61 -9.66
N VAL A 404 -111.53 -111.30 -8.51
CA VAL A 404 -111.73 -112.01 -7.23
C VAL A 404 -113.18 -111.88 -6.76
N GLY A 405 -113.78 -110.71 -6.88
CA GLY A 405 -115.20 -110.48 -6.60
C GLY A 405 -116.13 -111.34 -7.47
N LYS A 406 -115.90 -111.39 -8.79
CA LYS A 406 -116.69 -112.20 -9.73
C LYS A 406 -116.51 -113.71 -9.55
N SER A 407 -115.32 -114.16 -9.17
CA SER A 407 -115.07 -115.57 -8.85
C SER A 407 -115.71 -115.99 -7.52
N SER A 408 -115.85 -115.06 -6.56
CA SER A 408 -116.67 -115.28 -5.35
C SER A 408 -118.19 -115.33 -5.65
N GLN A 409 -118.65 -114.63 -6.69
CA GLN A 409 -120.07 -114.60 -7.10
C GLN A 409 -120.46 -115.84 -7.94
N TYR A 410 -119.54 -116.36 -8.76
CA TYR A 410 -119.69 -117.62 -9.49
C TYR A 410 -119.72 -118.85 -8.56
N SER A 411 -119.07 -118.76 -7.40
CA SER A 411 -119.15 -119.80 -6.36
C SER A 411 -120.44 -119.71 -5.53
N TYR A 412 -121.09 -118.54 -5.48
CA TYR A 412 -122.35 -118.35 -4.74
C TYR A 412 -123.59 -118.85 -5.50
N ASN A 413 -123.63 -118.71 -6.83
CA ASN A 413 -124.82 -119.06 -7.63
C ASN A 413 -124.88 -120.53 -8.09
N ASN A 414 -123.84 -121.34 -7.85
CA ASN A 414 -123.86 -122.80 -8.08
C ASN A 414 -124.43 -123.59 -6.88
N TYR A 415 -125.10 -122.91 -5.94
CA TYR A 415 -125.58 -123.48 -4.68
C TYR A 415 -127.01 -123.03 -4.29
N ASN A 416 -127.95 -122.90 -5.24
CA ASN A 416 -129.40 -122.96 -4.94
C ASN A 416 -130.23 -123.34 -6.16
#